data_AF-A0A7W1CTN0-F1
#
_entry.id   AF-A0A7W1CTN0-F1
#
_cell.length_a   1.000
_cell.length_b   1.000
_cell.length_c   1.000
_cell.angle_alpha   90.00
_cell.angle_beta   90.00
_cell.angle_gamma   90.00
#
_symmetry.space_group_name_H-M   'P 1'
#
loop_
_entity.id
_entity.type
_entity.pdbx_description
1 polymer ?
#
loop_
_entity_poly.entity_id
_entity_poly.type
_entity_poly.pdbx_seq_one_letter_code
_entity_poly.pdbx_strand_id
1 'polypeptide(L)'
;MPGSADAVQRLIHTLEAGWAVVWVRRALALALVVGLAVFFLLHEFRGLASSQGMDQAQMGRAMLHGQLWKTKVARPLAAGQLQRRGKNVAAKIWTDTYNAPLPPLVNAIALLPARSHLTMGREPIYVGDRMIVIMSMILFLASLVPLFLVARRLFDQRVAILGSTMVLLGDIFWQYSLSGLPQMLLLLLFNLTLYALVRAIEAQAEEKPALRWLGAAGAGFGLLALSHALTIWIFLAALVFGVLHFRPRLRAAAWLLAPVLILYTPWLLRNYLVSGNPAGVAFYALFSQLGLSEAGLMRLLFFDLHSLNAGAIRAKINDNLLAQTGDLFRYFGWSVVALFFFPALLHP
;
A
#
# COMPACT_ATOMS: atom_id res chain seq x y z
N MET A 1 14.63 29.10 -51.75
CA MET A 1 14.70 27.93 -50.84
C MET A 1 15.12 28.45 -49.48
N PRO A 2 14.37 28.21 -48.39
CA PRO A 2 14.80 28.68 -47.07
C PRO A 2 16.14 28.03 -46.73
N GLY A 3 17.13 28.83 -46.34
CA GLY A 3 18.49 28.36 -46.07
C GLY A 3 18.53 27.52 -44.78
N SER A 4 19.50 26.61 -44.68
CA SER A 4 19.74 25.79 -43.47
C SER A 4 19.89 26.65 -42.21
N ALA A 5 20.39 27.87 -42.34
CA ALA A 5 20.47 28.87 -41.27
C ALA A 5 19.09 29.28 -40.73
N ASP A 6 18.08 29.52 -41.59
CA ASP A 6 16.72 29.86 -41.16
C ASP A 6 16.04 28.68 -40.44
N ALA A 7 16.35 27.45 -40.85
CA ALA A 7 15.84 26.25 -40.20
C ALA A 7 16.44 26.09 -38.79
N VAL A 8 17.76 26.28 -38.65
CA VAL A 8 18.47 26.24 -37.35
C VAL A 8 18.00 27.39 -36.45
N GLN A 9 17.82 28.59 -36.99
CA GLN A 9 17.39 29.76 -36.24
C GLN A 9 15.93 29.63 -35.79
N ARG A 10 15.03 29.05 -36.60
CA ARG A 10 13.66 28.67 -36.15
C ARG A 10 13.68 27.56 -35.11
N LEU A 11 14.58 26.58 -35.22
CA LEU A 11 14.74 25.51 -34.23
C LEU A 11 15.18 26.08 -32.88
N ILE A 12 16.15 26.99 -32.87
CA ILE A 12 16.63 27.69 -31.67
C ILE A 12 15.53 28.62 -31.11
N HIS A 13 14.86 29.39 -31.97
CA HIS A 13 13.83 30.33 -31.52
C HIS A 13 12.58 29.63 -30.97
N THR A 14 12.23 28.44 -31.48
CA THR A 14 11.16 27.59 -30.91
C THR A 14 11.59 26.86 -29.63
N LEU A 15 12.89 26.57 -29.47
CA LEU A 15 13.52 26.07 -28.25
C LEU A 15 13.74 27.13 -27.16
N GLU A 16 13.66 28.43 -27.48
CA GLU A 16 13.82 29.52 -26.50
C GLU A 16 12.49 30.18 -26.11
N ALA A 17 11.55 30.38 -27.05
CA ALA A 17 10.33 31.17 -26.82
C ALA A 17 9.01 30.41 -27.01
N GLY A 18 9.07 29.12 -27.37
CA GLY A 18 7.90 28.35 -27.81
C GLY A 18 7.33 27.35 -26.80
N TRP A 19 6.11 26.87 -27.10
CA TRP A 19 5.47 25.70 -26.46
C TRP A 19 6.38 24.45 -26.39
N ALA A 20 7.37 24.33 -27.29
CA ALA A 20 8.36 23.27 -27.30
C ALA A 20 9.22 23.23 -26.04
N VAL A 21 9.55 24.38 -25.42
CA VAL A 21 10.34 24.45 -24.18
C VAL A 21 9.66 23.71 -23.03
N VAL A 22 8.33 23.81 -22.94
CA VAL A 22 7.54 23.11 -21.92
C VAL A 22 7.63 21.61 -22.09
N TRP A 23 7.56 21.11 -23.33
CA TRP A 23 7.67 19.68 -23.62
C TRP A 23 9.09 19.16 -23.40
N VAL A 24 10.12 19.93 -23.78
CA VAL A 24 11.52 19.59 -23.49
C VAL A 24 11.75 19.48 -21.98
N ARG A 25 11.26 20.45 -21.20
CA ARG A 25 11.38 20.41 -19.73
C ARG A 25 10.67 19.19 -19.12
N ARG A 26 9.48 18.85 -19.61
CA ARG A 26 8.74 17.65 -19.18
C ARG A 26 9.46 16.35 -19.56
N ALA A 27 10.01 16.29 -20.76
CA ALA A 27 10.78 15.15 -21.23
C ALA A 27 12.05 14.95 -20.39
N LEU A 28 12.79 16.03 -20.09
CA LEU A 28 13.95 15.99 -19.20
C LEU A 28 13.59 15.54 -17.79
N ALA A 29 12.49 16.07 -17.22
CA ALA A 29 12.01 15.65 -15.91
C ALA A 29 11.63 14.16 -15.89
N LEU A 30 10.95 13.68 -16.93
CA LEU A 30 10.62 12.26 -17.07
C LEU A 30 11.88 11.40 -17.22
N ALA A 31 12.84 11.83 -18.05
CA ALA A 31 14.11 11.13 -18.23
C ALA A 31 14.91 11.05 -16.92
N LEU A 32 14.89 12.10 -16.09
CA LEU A 32 15.50 12.08 -14.76
C LEU A 32 14.84 11.06 -13.84
N VAL A 33 13.50 11.03 -13.80
CA VAL A 33 12.74 10.07 -12.98
C VAL A 33 13.00 8.63 -13.43
N VAL A 34 13.00 8.39 -14.75
CA VAL A 34 13.31 7.07 -15.31
C VAL A 34 14.75 6.68 -15.03
N GLY A 35 15.70 7.62 -15.20
CA GLY A 35 17.11 7.40 -14.88
C GLY A 35 17.32 7.05 -13.40
N LEU A 36 16.59 7.70 -12.50
CA LEU A 36 16.60 7.39 -11.07
C LEU A 36 16.06 5.98 -10.79
N ALA A 37 14.92 5.61 -11.39
CA ALA A 37 14.36 4.27 -11.25
C ALA A 37 15.30 3.18 -11.77
N VAL A 38 15.94 3.41 -12.93
CA VAL A 38 16.93 2.51 -13.51
C VAL A 38 18.18 2.43 -12.62
N PHE A 39 18.64 3.55 -12.06
CA PHE A 39 19.76 3.57 -11.13
C PHE A 39 19.51 2.65 -9.93
N PHE A 40 18.36 2.81 -9.24
CA PHE A 40 17.99 1.96 -8.11
C PHE A 40 17.83 0.48 -8.53
N LEU A 41 17.24 0.21 -9.68
CA LEU A 41 17.03 -1.16 -10.16
C LEU A 41 18.35 -1.87 -10.49
N LEU A 42 19.35 -1.17 -11.03
CA LEU A 42 20.61 -1.79 -11.46
C LEU A 42 21.68 -1.80 -10.36
N HIS A 43 21.75 -0.76 -9.53
CA HIS A 43 22.83 -0.62 -8.53
C HIS A 43 22.43 -1.12 -7.14
N GLU A 44 21.21 -0.83 -6.70
CA GLU A 44 20.76 -1.13 -5.32
C GLU A 44 20.03 -2.46 -5.21
N PHE A 45 19.34 -2.90 -6.26
CA PHE A 45 18.59 -4.15 -6.18
C PHE A 45 19.48 -5.38 -6.20
N ARG A 46 19.45 -6.16 -5.11
CA ARG A 46 20.21 -7.42 -4.95
C ARG A 46 19.32 -8.67 -4.82
N GLY A 47 18.03 -8.54 -5.13
CA GLY A 47 17.02 -9.57 -4.87
C GLY A 47 16.11 -9.22 -3.69
N LEU A 48 15.02 -9.97 -3.54
CA LEU A 48 14.07 -9.74 -2.45
C LEU A 48 14.68 -10.18 -1.11
N ALA A 49 14.90 -9.23 -0.20
CA ALA A 49 15.49 -9.50 1.11
C ALA A 49 14.46 -9.81 2.20
N SER A 50 13.20 -9.40 2.02
CA SER A 50 12.15 -9.57 3.03
C SER A 50 11.46 -10.93 2.90
N SER A 51 11.37 -11.68 4.00
CA SER A 51 10.69 -12.99 4.02
C SER A 51 9.23 -12.89 3.60
N GLN A 52 8.55 -11.81 3.99
CA GLN A 52 7.17 -11.54 3.60
C GLN A 52 7.05 -11.21 2.10
N GLY A 53 7.97 -10.39 1.55
CA GLY A 53 7.99 -10.09 0.11
C GLY A 53 8.26 -11.35 -0.72
N MET A 54 9.17 -12.21 -0.25
CA MET A 54 9.46 -13.50 -0.91
C MET A 54 8.24 -14.44 -0.91
N ASP A 55 7.49 -14.53 0.20
CA ASP A 55 6.26 -15.35 0.27
C ASP A 55 5.18 -14.81 -0.66
N GLN A 56 4.94 -13.49 -0.65
CA GLN A 56 3.98 -12.86 -1.57
C GLN A 56 4.38 -13.01 -3.05
N ALA A 57 5.69 -12.93 -3.36
CA ALA A 57 6.22 -13.19 -4.70
C ALA A 57 6.02 -14.65 -5.12
N GLN A 58 6.23 -15.59 -4.20
CA GLN A 58 5.99 -17.01 -4.42
C GLN A 58 4.50 -17.32 -4.63
N MET A 59 3.60 -16.63 -3.92
CA MET A 59 2.15 -16.72 -4.15
C MET A 59 1.74 -16.13 -5.50
N GLY A 60 2.30 -14.98 -5.90
CA GLY A 60 2.03 -14.40 -7.23
C GLY A 60 2.39 -15.35 -8.37
N ARG A 61 3.50 -16.09 -8.25
CA ARG A 61 3.87 -17.17 -9.19
C ARG A 61 2.86 -18.33 -9.16
N ALA A 62 2.43 -18.77 -7.97
CA ALA A 62 1.44 -19.84 -7.85
C ALA A 62 0.11 -19.46 -8.54
N MET A 63 -0.32 -18.21 -8.42
CA MET A 63 -1.50 -17.68 -9.11
C MET A 63 -1.33 -17.69 -10.63
N LEU A 64 -0.17 -17.25 -11.13
CA LEU A 64 0.14 -17.27 -12.56
C LEU A 64 0.11 -18.69 -13.15
N HIS A 65 0.46 -19.71 -12.36
CA HIS A 65 0.39 -21.12 -12.75
C HIS A 65 -0.98 -21.79 -12.49
N GLY A 66 -2.01 -21.02 -12.10
CA GLY A 66 -3.37 -21.54 -11.88
C GLY A 66 -3.57 -22.28 -10.55
N GLN A 67 -2.59 -22.27 -9.65
CA GLN A 67 -2.69 -22.90 -8.32
C GLN A 67 -3.45 -22.03 -7.30
N LEU A 68 -3.76 -20.78 -7.67
CA LEU A 68 -4.49 -19.80 -6.85
C LEU A 68 -3.78 -19.54 -5.51
N TRP A 69 -4.52 -19.56 -4.39
CA TRP A 69 -4.09 -19.16 -3.04
C TRP A 69 -3.19 -20.19 -2.33
N LYS A 70 -2.23 -20.79 -3.05
CA LYS A 70 -1.30 -21.78 -2.50
C LYS A 70 0.02 -21.12 -2.07
N THR A 71 0.49 -21.47 -0.88
CA THR A 71 1.80 -21.08 -0.35
C THR A 71 2.67 -22.31 -0.14
N LYS A 72 3.98 -22.15 -0.28
CA LYS A 72 5.01 -23.14 0.06
C LYS A 72 5.59 -22.90 1.45
N VAL A 73 5.16 -21.84 2.14
CA VAL A 73 5.61 -21.52 3.50
C VAL A 73 4.74 -22.28 4.51
N ALA A 74 5.34 -23.31 5.11
CA ALA A 74 4.70 -24.04 6.19
C ALA A 74 4.65 -23.19 7.46
N ARG A 75 3.44 -22.95 7.97
CA ARG A 75 3.19 -22.26 9.23
C ARG A 75 2.61 -23.26 10.23
N PRO A 76 3.39 -23.77 11.20
CA PRO A 76 2.89 -24.67 12.23
C PRO A 76 1.61 -24.16 12.92
N LEU A 77 1.48 -22.84 13.12
CA LEU A 77 0.30 -22.27 13.75
C LEU A 77 -0.98 -22.47 12.91
N ALA A 78 -0.86 -22.41 11.58
CA ALA A 78 -1.96 -22.72 10.69
C ALA A 78 -2.34 -24.21 10.78
N ALA A 79 -1.36 -25.10 10.93
CA ALA A 79 -1.62 -26.53 11.12
C ALA A 79 -2.41 -26.82 12.40
N GLY A 80 -2.01 -26.23 13.54
CA GLY A 80 -2.75 -26.39 14.79
C GLY A 80 -4.12 -25.70 14.78
N GLN A 81 -4.27 -24.57 14.08
CA GLN A 81 -5.59 -23.96 13.84
C GLN A 81 -6.52 -24.92 13.08
N LEU A 82 -6.02 -25.53 11.99
CA LEU A 82 -6.76 -26.51 11.20
C LEU A 82 -7.14 -27.74 12.03
N GLN A 83 -6.20 -28.26 12.83
CA GLN A 83 -6.41 -29.41 13.71
C GLN A 83 -7.52 -29.12 14.74
N ARG A 84 -7.47 -27.97 15.43
CA ARG A 84 -8.49 -27.57 16.42
C ARG A 84 -9.88 -27.38 15.82
N ARG A 85 -9.96 -27.07 14.52
CA ARG A 85 -11.23 -26.89 13.79
C ARG A 85 -11.68 -28.14 13.03
N GLY A 86 -11.04 -29.29 13.27
CA GLY A 86 -11.39 -30.57 12.64
C GLY A 86 -11.21 -30.56 11.11
N LYS A 87 -10.32 -29.73 10.57
CA LYS A 87 -10.04 -29.65 9.13
C LYS A 87 -8.89 -30.58 8.76
N ASN A 88 -8.90 -31.09 7.53
CA ASN A 88 -7.78 -31.90 7.01
C ASN A 88 -6.51 -31.04 6.87
N VAL A 89 -5.58 -31.21 7.80
CA VAL A 89 -4.32 -30.46 7.87
C VAL A 89 -3.47 -30.69 6.62
N ALA A 90 -3.26 -31.94 6.22
CA ALA A 90 -2.39 -32.29 5.09
C ALA A 90 -2.85 -31.64 3.77
N ALA A 91 -4.17 -31.56 3.55
CA ALA A 91 -4.73 -30.95 2.34
C ALA A 91 -4.75 -29.41 2.39
N LYS A 92 -5.04 -28.82 3.56
CA LYS A 92 -5.32 -27.38 3.70
C LYS A 92 -4.14 -26.54 4.18
N ILE A 93 -3.07 -27.12 4.73
CA ILE A 93 -1.90 -26.38 5.22
C ILE A 93 -1.23 -25.53 4.13
N TRP A 94 -1.32 -25.97 2.88
CA TRP A 94 -0.77 -25.28 1.71
C TRP A 94 -1.66 -24.15 1.19
N THR A 95 -2.86 -23.99 1.73
CA THR A 95 -3.81 -22.96 1.32
C THR A 95 -3.64 -21.74 2.23
N ASP A 96 -3.09 -20.66 1.69
CA ASP A 96 -2.70 -19.49 2.47
C ASP A 96 -3.91 -18.82 3.13
N THR A 97 -3.78 -18.44 4.39
CA THR A 97 -4.76 -17.64 5.18
C THR A 97 -4.05 -16.56 5.99
N TYR A 98 -2.81 -16.26 5.64
CA TYR A 98 -1.95 -15.32 6.35
C TYR A 98 -1.82 -14.01 5.58
N ASN A 99 -1.55 -14.08 4.29
CA ASN A 99 -1.35 -12.90 3.47
C ASN A 99 -2.68 -12.26 3.09
N ALA A 100 -2.67 -10.94 2.97
CA ALA A 100 -3.76 -10.22 2.34
C ALA A 100 -3.81 -10.57 0.84
N PRO A 101 -4.99 -10.56 0.20
CA PRO A 101 -5.15 -11.11 -1.14
C PRO A 101 -4.62 -10.21 -2.27
N LEU A 102 -4.68 -8.89 -2.11
CA LEU A 102 -4.37 -7.96 -3.20
C LEU A 102 -2.89 -7.95 -3.60
N PRO A 103 -1.91 -7.97 -2.67
CA PRO A 103 -0.50 -7.90 -3.05
C PRO A 103 -0.02 -9.09 -3.88
N PRO A 104 -0.33 -10.36 -3.54
CA PRO A 104 -0.01 -11.49 -4.40
C PRO A 104 -0.69 -11.42 -5.78
N LEU A 105 -1.90 -10.87 -5.89
CA LEU A 105 -2.58 -10.66 -7.17
C LEU A 105 -1.85 -9.63 -8.04
N VAL A 106 -1.42 -8.51 -7.44
CA VAL A 106 -0.61 -7.50 -8.14
C VAL A 106 0.74 -8.09 -8.58
N ASN A 107 1.37 -8.91 -7.74
CA ASN A 107 2.58 -9.64 -8.12
C ASN A 107 2.33 -10.61 -9.29
N ALA A 108 1.19 -11.31 -9.32
CA ALA A 108 0.83 -12.16 -10.44
C ALA A 108 0.71 -11.38 -11.76
N ILE A 109 0.11 -10.18 -11.72
CA ILE A 109 0.02 -9.27 -12.87
C ILE A 109 1.41 -8.82 -13.31
N ALA A 110 2.28 -8.45 -12.36
CA ALA A 110 3.66 -8.04 -12.62
C ALA A 110 4.47 -9.13 -13.35
N LEU A 111 4.17 -10.40 -13.09
CA LEU A 111 4.89 -11.54 -13.66
C LEU A 111 4.38 -11.96 -15.05
N LEU A 112 3.22 -11.46 -15.51
CA LEU A 112 2.64 -11.82 -16.81
C LEU A 112 3.62 -11.62 -18.00
N PRO A 113 4.34 -10.47 -18.11
CA PRO A 113 5.24 -10.23 -19.24
C PRO A 113 6.41 -11.21 -19.30
N ALA A 114 6.83 -11.74 -18.15
CA ALA A 114 7.98 -12.62 -18.03
C ALA A 114 7.61 -14.11 -17.90
N ARG A 115 6.34 -14.50 -18.14
CA ARG A 115 5.82 -15.85 -17.88
C ARG A 115 6.67 -16.97 -18.49
N SER A 116 7.20 -16.79 -19.69
CA SER A 116 8.07 -17.76 -20.39
C SER A 116 9.48 -17.87 -19.81
N HIS A 117 9.93 -16.86 -19.05
CA HIS A 117 11.29 -16.72 -18.53
C HIS A 117 11.38 -16.93 -17.01
N LEU A 118 10.32 -17.46 -16.37
CA LEU A 118 10.28 -17.69 -14.92
C LEU A 118 11.04 -18.95 -14.46
N THR A 119 12.00 -19.43 -15.24
CA THR A 119 12.85 -20.56 -14.86
C THR A 119 13.88 -20.13 -13.82
N MET A 120 14.09 -20.96 -12.81
CA MET A 120 15.18 -20.76 -11.84
C MET A 120 16.50 -21.08 -12.56
N GLY A 121 17.14 -20.06 -13.12
CA GLY A 121 18.46 -20.18 -13.75
C GLY A 121 19.60 -20.03 -12.74
N ARG A 122 20.84 -20.06 -13.25
CA ARG A 122 22.05 -19.74 -12.48
C ARG A 122 22.30 -18.23 -12.32
N GLU A 123 21.33 -17.40 -12.71
CA GLU A 123 21.45 -15.96 -12.62
C GLU A 123 21.48 -15.50 -11.15
N PRO A 124 22.33 -14.51 -10.80
CA PRO A 124 22.46 -14.05 -9.43
C PRO A 124 21.19 -13.36 -8.90
N ILE A 125 20.35 -12.81 -9.79
CA ILE A 125 19.09 -12.15 -9.43
C ILE A 125 17.98 -12.75 -10.29
N TYR A 126 16.96 -13.30 -9.64
CA TYR A 126 15.83 -13.92 -10.31
C TYR A 126 15.00 -12.91 -11.10
N VAL A 127 14.67 -13.23 -12.36
CA VAL A 127 13.90 -12.36 -13.26
C VAL A 127 12.54 -12.00 -12.68
N GLY A 128 11.87 -12.94 -12.00
CA GLY A 128 10.56 -12.69 -11.38
C GLY A 128 10.63 -11.64 -10.27
N ASP A 129 11.72 -11.61 -9.51
CA ASP A 129 11.91 -10.63 -8.43
C ASP A 129 12.11 -9.22 -9.02
N ARG A 130 12.83 -9.10 -10.14
CA ARG A 130 12.97 -7.83 -10.88
C ARG A 130 11.61 -7.31 -11.35
N MET A 131 10.74 -8.17 -11.87
CA MET A 131 9.41 -7.75 -12.34
C MET A 131 8.54 -7.21 -11.20
N ILE A 132 8.61 -7.83 -10.02
CA ILE A 132 7.87 -7.37 -8.84
C ILE A 132 8.37 -6.00 -8.36
N VAL A 133 9.68 -5.79 -8.38
CA VAL A 133 10.27 -4.48 -8.05
C VAL A 133 9.90 -3.42 -9.07
N ILE A 134 9.94 -3.72 -10.37
CA ILE A 134 9.50 -2.80 -11.42
C ILE A 134 8.03 -2.41 -11.21
N MET A 135 7.16 -3.38 -10.90
CA MET A 135 5.76 -3.07 -10.57
C MET A 135 5.65 -2.16 -9.34
N SER A 136 6.41 -2.43 -8.28
CA SER A 136 6.44 -1.58 -7.09
C SER A 136 6.91 -0.15 -7.40
N MET A 137 7.91 0.02 -8.27
CA MET A 137 8.36 1.33 -8.74
C MET A 137 7.28 2.04 -9.58
N ILE A 138 6.57 1.32 -10.44
CA ILE A 138 5.44 1.89 -11.21
C ILE A 138 4.35 2.37 -10.25
N LEU A 139 3.98 1.55 -9.26
CA LEU A 139 2.99 1.91 -8.24
C LEU A 139 3.44 3.12 -7.42
N PHE A 140 4.72 3.18 -7.06
CA PHE A 140 5.30 4.33 -6.38
C PHE A 140 5.17 5.61 -7.21
N LEU A 141 5.64 5.60 -8.46
CA LEU A 141 5.57 6.77 -9.35
C LEU A 141 4.12 7.16 -9.64
N ALA A 142 3.23 6.18 -9.84
CA ALA A 142 1.81 6.42 -10.01
C ALA A 142 1.19 7.08 -8.76
N SER A 143 1.67 6.74 -7.55
CA SER A 143 1.18 7.31 -6.29
C SER A 143 1.47 8.80 -6.13
N LEU A 144 2.49 9.32 -6.82
CA LEU A 144 2.85 10.74 -6.80
C LEU A 144 1.79 11.62 -7.47
N VAL A 145 1.04 11.08 -8.44
CA VAL A 145 -0.01 11.81 -9.15
C VAL A 145 -1.17 12.20 -8.22
N PRO A 146 -1.87 11.26 -7.55
CA PRO A 146 -2.92 11.63 -6.59
C PRO A 146 -2.37 12.41 -5.40
N LEU A 147 -1.14 12.14 -4.94
CA LEU A 147 -0.49 12.95 -3.90
C LEU A 147 -0.39 14.42 -4.31
N PHE A 148 0.15 14.70 -5.50
CA PHE A 148 0.25 16.04 -6.05
C PHE A 148 -1.13 16.71 -6.18
N LEU A 149 -2.13 15.96 -6.67
CA LEU A 149 -3.48 16.48 -6.84
C LEU A 149 -4.15 16.83 -5.51
N VAL A 150 -3.96 16.02 -4.47
CA VAL A 150 -4.46 16.30 -3.11
C VAL A 150 -3.75 17.52 -2.54
N ALA A 151 -2.42 17.54 -2.57
CA ALA A 151 -1.64 18.65 -2.03
C ALA A 151 -1.97 19.98 -2.72
N ARG A 152 -2.16 19.97 -4.04
CA ARG A 152 -2.55 21.16 -4.82
C ARG A 152 -3.95 21.67 -4.46
N ARG A 153 -4.86 20.80 -4.02
CA ARG A 153 -6.22 21.17 -3.62
C ARG A 153 -6.30 21.70 -2.20
N LEU A 154 -5.52 21.10 -1.28
CA LEU A 154 -5.49 21.52 0.12
C LEU A 154 -4.61 22.75 0.36
N PHE A 155 -3.60 22.95 -0.48
CA PHE A 155 -2.64 24.06 -0.38
C PHE A 155 -2.54 24.79 -1.73
N ASP A 156 -1.32 25.04 -2.21
CA ASP A 156 -1.04 25.64 -3.50
C ASP A 156 -0.18 24.72 -4.40
N GLN A 157 0.02 25.14 -5.63
CA GLN A 157 0.83 24.40 -6.60
C GLN A 157 2.30 24.26 -6.17
N ARG A 158 2.87 25.26 -5.48
CA ARG A 158 4.29 25.25 -5.08
C ARG A 158 4.53 24.20 -3.99
N VAL A 159 3.68 24.19 -2.96
CA VAL A 159 3.67 23.19 -1.89
C VAL A 159 3.47 21.79 -2.45
N ALA A 160 2.55 21.64 -3.43
CA ALA A 160 2.31 20.34 -4.07
C ALA A 160 3.52 19.80 -4.84
N ILE A 161 4.20 20.66 -5.61
CA ILE A 161 5.44 20.30 -6.32
C ILE A 161 6.52 19.93 -5.30
N LEU A 162 6.73 20.77 -4.28
CA LEU A 162 7.76 20.56 -3.27
C LEU A 162 7.53 19.23 -2.53
N GLY A 163 6.32 19.00 -2.01
CA GLY A 163 5.99 17.79 -1.25
C GLY A 163 6.11 16.52 -2.09
N SER A 164 5.62 16.53 -3.33
CA SER A 164 5.73 15.36 -4.23
C SER A 164 7.18 15.09 -4.63
N THR A 165 7.99 16.14 -4.79
CA THR A 165 9.43 16.01 -5.09
C THR A 165 10.20 15.48 -3.88
N MET A 166 9.88 15.93 -2.66
CA MET A 166 10.48 15.40 -1.44
C MET A 166 10.18 13.90 -1.26
N VAL A 167 8.95 13.46 -1.57
CA VAL A 167 8.59 12.04 -1.57
C VAL A 167 9.36 11.28 -2.66
N LEU A 168 9.44 11.81 -3.88
CA LEU A 168 10.20 11.20 -4.98
C LEU A 168 11.69 11.04 -4.65
N LEU A 169 12.30 12.02 -3.97
CA LEU A 169 13.71 11.98 -3.60
C LEU A 169 13.98 11.26 -2.27
N GLY A 170 12.93 10.90 -1.53
CA GLY A 170 13.04 10.23 -0.25
C GLY A 170 13.54 8.80 -0.41
N ASP A 171 14.75 8.54 0.07
CA ASP A 171 15.41 7.23 -0.02
C ASP A 171 14.53 6.08 0.53
N ILE A 172 13.81 6.33 1.63
CA ILE A 172 12.92 5.33 2.24
C ILE A 172 11.85 4.79 1.26
N PHE A 173 11.33 5.62 0.35
CA PHE A 173 10.35 5.18 -0.64
C PHE A 173 10.98 4.28 -1.70
N TRP A 174 12.21 4.57 -2.10
CA TRP A 174 12.98 3.72 -3.00
C TRP A 174 13.32 2.38 -2.35
N GLN A 175 13.79 2.38 -1.10
CA GLN A 175 14.04 1.14 -0.35
C GLN A 175 12.79 0.26 -0.25
N TYR A 176 11.63 0.85 0.05
CA TYR A 176 10.37 0.11 0.05
C TYR A 176 9.97 -0.40 -1.34
N SER A 177 10.24 0.36 -2.41
CA SER A 177 9.99 -0.10 -3.79
C SER A 177 10.84 -1.33 -4.17
N LEU A 178 12.03 -1.48 -3.58
CA LEU A 178 12.92 -2.62 -3.79
C LEU A 178 12.60 -3.84 -2.89
N SER A 179 11.79 -3.65 -1.84
CA SER A 179 11.59 -4.66 -0.79
C SER A 179 10.66 -5.83 -1.17
N GLY A 180 9.83 -5.65 -2.21
CA GLY A 180 8.76 -6.58 -2.61
C GLY A 180 7.55 -6.62 -1.66
N LEU A 181 7.47 -5.67 -0.71
CA LEU A 181 6.37 -5.54 0.24
C LEU A 181 5.22 -4.68 -0.35
N PRO A 182 3.99 -4.75 0.19
CA PRO A 182 2.82 -4.06 -0.38
C PRO A 182 2.80 -2.52 -0.20
N GLN A 183 3.84 -1.91 0.36
CA GLN A 183 3.87 -0.52 0.79
C GLN A 183 3.57 0.45 -0.35
N MET A 184 4.10 0.20 -1.55
CA MET A 184 3.85 1.07 -2.71
C MET A 184 2.43 0.95 -3.25
N LEU A 185 1.85 -0.25 -3.18
CA LEU A 185 0.43 -0.47 -3.48
C LEU A 185 -0.45 0.28 -2.49
N LEU A 186 -0.15 0.15 -1.19
CA LEU A 186 -0.84 0.85 -0.11
C LEU A 186 -0.74 2.36 -0.29
N LEU A 187 0.44 2.89 -0.62
CA LEU A 187 0.66 4.31 -0.85
C LEU A 187 -0.21 4.85 -1.99
N LEU A 188 -0.25 4.16 -3.13
CA LEU A 188 -1.11 4.52 -4.25
C LEU A 188 -2.60 4.50 -3.86
N LEU A 189 -3.06 3.39 -3.28
CA LEU A 189 -4.47 3.23 -2.89
C LEU A 189 -4.87 4.26 -1.82
N PHE A 190 -3.98 4.55 -0.88
CA PHE A 190 -4.20 5.55 0.16
C PHE A 190 -4.33 6.94 -0.45
N ASN A 191 -3.42 7.35 -1.34
CA ASN A 191 -3.50 8.64 -2.00
C ASN A 191 -4.74 8.78 -2.89
N LEU A 192 -5.14 7.73 -3.60
CA LEU A 192 -6.40 7.71 -4.37
C LEU A 192 -7.63 7.82 -3.45
N THR A 193 -7.60 7.13 -2.31
CA THR A 193 -8.68 7.18 -1.30
C THR A 193 -8.80 8.58 -0.69
N LEU A 194 -7.68 9.21 -0.33
CA LEU A 194 -7.64 10.59 0.15
C LEU A 194 -8.14 11.55 -0.93
N TYR A 195 -7.73 11.37 -2.17
CA TYR A 195 -8.23 12.18 -3.28
C TYR A 195 -9.75 12.08 -3.41
N ALA A 196 -10.32 10.87 -3.35
CA ALA A 196 -11.77 10.67 -3.36
C ALA A 196 -12.46 11.34 -2.16
N LEU A 197 -11.89 11.25 -0.96
CA LEU A 197 -12.42 11.92 0.23
C LEU A 197 -12.42 13.45 0.10
N VAL A 198 -11.32 14.05 -0.35
CA VAL A 198 -11.23 15.50 -0.58
C VAL A 198 -12.28 15.93 -1.62
N ARG A 199 -12.43 15.17 -2.70
CA ARG A 199 -13.47 15.44 -3.72
C ARG A 199 -14.89 15.30 -3.17
N ALA A 200 -15.12 14.41 -2.20
CA ALA A 200 -16.40 14.31 -1.52
C ALA A 200 -16.71 15.56 -0.68
N ILE A 201 -15.70 16.06 0.07
CA ILE A 201 -15.83 17.27 0.89
C ILE A 201 -16.12 18.48 0.00
N GLU A 202 -15.33 18.70 -1.06
CA GLU A 202 -15.55 19.78 -2.04
C GLU A 202 -16.95 19.69 -2.67
N ALA A 203 -17.37 18.48 -3.08
CA ALA A 203 -18.68 18.29 -3.69
C ALA A 203 -19.83 18.67 -2.74
N GLN A 204 -19.72 18.37 -1.45
CA GLN A 204 -20.74 18.79 -0.48
C GLN A 204 -20.74 20.31 -0.28
N ALA A 205 -19.56 20.94 -0.24
CA ALA A 205 -19.46 22.39 -0.14
C ALA A 205 -20.06 23.11 -1.35
N GLU A 206 -19.98 22.50 -2.54
CA GLU A 206 -20.59 22.99 -3.79
C GLU A 206 -22.04 22.52 -3.99
N GLU A 207 -22.69 21.93 -2.98
CA GLU A 207 -24.06 21.37 -3.05
C GLU A 207 -24.26 20.32 -4.16
N LYS A 208 -23.18 19.66 -4.60
CA LYS A 208 -23.14 18.59 -5.58
C LYS A 208 -23.24 17.21 -4.91
N PRO A 209 -23.60 16.14 -5.66
CA PRO A 209 -23.72 14.81 -5.09
C PRO A 209 -22.35 14.23 -4.65
N ALA A 210 -22.03 14.36 -3.37
CA ALA A 210 -20.82 13.82 -2.73
C ALA A 210 -20.81 12.28 -2.62
N LEU A 211 -21.98 11.63 -2.70
CA LEU A 211 -22.15 10.19 -2.49
C LEU A 211 -21.29 9.31 -3.42
N ARG A 212 -21.08 9.76 -4.67
CA ARG A 212 -20.24 9.02 -5.63
C ARG A 212 -18.78 8.95 -5.18
N TRP A 213 -18.27 10.08 -4.68
CA TRP A 213 -16.91 10.19 -4.16
C TRP A 213 -16.75 9.47 -2.82
N LEU A 214 -17.78 9.49 -1.96
CA LEU A 214 -17.82 8.66 -0.75
C LEU A 214 -17.81 7.16 -1.08
N GLY A 215 -18.58 6.73 -2.08
CA GLY A 215 -18.53 5.36 -2.59
C GLY A 215 -17.14 4.98 -3.11
N ALA A 216 -16.49 5.86 -3.87
CA ALA A 216 -15.12 5.66 -4.34
C ALA A 216 -14.10 5.58 -3.18
N ALA A 217 -14.24 6.43 -2.16
CA ALA A 217 -13.41 6.36 -0.95
C ALA A 217 -13.64 5.06 -0.18
N GLY A 218 -14.89 4.62 -0.02
CA GLY A 218 -15.24 3.33 0.57
C GLY A 218 -14.62 2.16 -0.19
N ALA A 219 -14.68 2.18 -1.53
CA ALA A 219 -14.02 1.16 -2.35
C ALA A 219 -12.50 1.17 -2.15
N GLY A 220 -11.90 2.37 -2.10
CA GLY A 220 -10.47 2.56 -1.80
C GLY A 220 -10.07 1.96 -0.44
N PHE A 221 -10.84 2.21 0.62
CA PHE A 221 -10.64 1.57 1.92
C PHE A 221 -10.82 0.04 1.90
N GLY A 222 -11.75 -0.47 1.09
CA GLY A 222 -11.93 -1.90 0.89
C GLY A 222 -10.70 -2.54 0.23
N LEU A 223 -10.15 -1.91 -0.80
CA LEU A 223 -8.92 -2.34 -1.46
C LEU A 223 -7.69 -2.21 -0.54
N LEU A 224 -7.63 -1.17 0.29
CA LEU A 224 -6.60 -1.03 1.33
C LEU A 224 -6.69 -2.19 2.33
N ALA A 225 -7.89 -2.55 2.81
CA ALA A 225 -8.07 -3.68 3.73
C ALA A 225 -7.68 -5.03 3.10
N LEU A 226 -7.93 -5.19 1.80
CA LEU A 226 -7.46 -6.34 1.00
C LEU A 226 -5.95 -6.30 0.72
N SER A 227 -5.27 -5.18 0.96
CA SER A 227 -3.82 -5.04 0.86
C SER A 227 -3.12 -5.29 2.19
N HIS A 228 -3.71 -4.80 3.29
CA HIS A 228 -3.19 -4.99 4.63
C HIS A 228 -4.28 -4.77 5.69
N ALA A 229 -4.48 -5.72 6.61
CA ALA A 229 -5.57 -5.65 7.58
C ALA A 229 -5.52 -4.43 8.53
N LEU A 230 -4.33 -3.90 8.84
CA LEU A 230 -4.17 -2.71 9.68
C LEU A 230 -4.89 -1.46 9.15
N THR A 231 -5.14 -1.38 7.83
CA THR A 231 -5.84 -0.20 7.27
C THR A 231 -7.32 -0.15 7.65
N ILE A 232 -7.88 -1.23 8.20
CA ILE A 232 -9.25 -1.25 8.77
C ILE A 232 -9.36 -0.21 9.90
N TRP A 233 -8.30 0.00 10.68
CA TRP A 233 -8.27 1.01 11.73
C TRP A 233 -8.41 2.43 11.16
N ILE A 234 -7.72 2.71 10.05
CA ILE A 234 -7.79 4.00 9.35
C ILE A 234 -9.19 4.21 8.76
N PHE A 235 -9.80 3.15 8.21
CA PHE A 235 -11.18 3.19 7.74
C PHE A 235 -12.17 3.51 8.87
N LEU A 236 -11.99 2.96 10.07
CA LEU A 236 -12.87 3.27 11.20
C LEU A 236 -12.85 4.77 11.54
N ALA A 237 -11.67 5.39 11.58
CA ALA A 237 -11.55 6.83 11.76
C ALA A 237 -12.23 7.62 10.62
N ALA A 238 -12.05 7.19 9.37
CA ALA A 238 -12.70 7.80 8.22
C ALA A 238 -14.23 7.64 8.24
N LEU A 239 -14.75 6.53 8.76
CA LEU A 239 -16.18 6.27 8.92
C LEU A 239 -16.77 7.20 9.98
N VAL A 240 -16.11 7.36 11.12
CA VAL A 240 -16.51 8.31 12.16
C VAL A 240 -16.51 9.73 11.60
N PHE A 241 -15.44 10.14 10.92
CA PHE A 241 -15.38 11.43 10.22
C PHE A 241 -16.53 11.59 9.22
N GLY A 242 -16.79 10.55 8.41
CA GLY A 242 -17.87 10.53 7.43
C GLY A 242 -19.26 10.77 8.03
N VAL A 243 -19.53 10.13 9.17
CA VAL A 243 -20.79 10.28 9.93
C VAL A 243 -20.93 11.68 10.54
N LEU A 244 -19.83 12.26 11.04
CA LEU A 244 -19.85 13.56 11.71
C LEU A 244 -19.94 14.72 10.72
N HIS A 245 -19.19 14.66 9.62
CA HIS A 245 -19.04 15.74 8.66
C HIS A 245 -20.15 15.79 7.61
N PHE A 246 -20.52 14.65 7.02
CA PHE A 246 -21.43 14.62 5.87
C PHE A 246 -22.90 14.59 6.29
N ARG A 247 -23.75 15.28 5.52
CA ARG A 247 -25.22 15.23 5.69
C ARG A 247 -25.89 14.75 4.40
N PRO A 248 -26.88 13.84 4.46
CA PRO A 248 -27.41 13.15 5.65
C PRO A 248 -26.50 12.00 6.13
N ARG A 249 -26.29 11.92 7.45
CA ARG A 249 -25.25 11.10 8.11
C ARG A 249 -25.32 9.60 7.78
N LEU A 250 -26.54 9.03 7.82
CA LEU A 250 -26.73 7.58 7.58
C LEU A 250 -26.43 7.19 6.13
N ARG A 251 -26.77 8.05 5.16
CA ARG A 251 -26.46 7.77 3.75
C ARG A 251 -24.96 7.85 3.51
N ALA A 252 -24.28 8.85 4.06
CA ALA A 252 -22.83 8.97 3.95
C ALA A 252 -22.11 7.75 4.54
N ALA A 253 -22.52 7.31 5.73
CA ALA A 253 -22.00 6.11 6.37
C ALA A 253 -22.22 4.85 5.51
N ALA A 254 -23.43 4.68 4.96
CA ALA A 254 -23.76 3.54 4.10
C ALA A 254 -22.90 3.52 2.83
N TRP A 255 -22.69 4.67 2.17
CA TRP A 255 -21.87 4.75 0.96
C TRP A 255 -20.37 4.55 1.22
N LEU A 256 -19.88 4.86 2.42
CA LEU A 256 -18.52 4.52 2.83
C LEU A 256 -18.39 3.03 3.21
N LEU A 257 -19.36 2.48 3.94
CA LEU A 257 -19.30 1.13 4.50
C LEU A 257 -19.62 0.03 3.50
N ALA A 258 -20.65 0.22 2.65
CA ALA A 258 -21.12 -0.82 1.74
C ALA A 258 -20.02 -1.34 0.79
N PRO A 259 -19.21 -0.49 0.12
CA PRO A 259 -18.14 -0.98 -0.74
C PRO A 259 -17.07 -1.77 0.02
N VAL A 260 -16.72 -1.35 1.24
CA VAL A 260 -15.76 -2.08 2.08
C VAL A 260 -16.28 -3.48 2.41
N LEU A 261 -17.55 -3.57 2.82
CA LEU A 261 -18.18 -4.87 3.11
C LEU A 261 -18.24 -5.74 1.85
N ILE A 262 -18.67 -5.20 0.72
CA ILE A 262 -18.77 -5.95 -0.54
C ILE A 262 -17.40 -6.51 -0.96
N LEU A 263 -16.33 -5.73 -0.85
CA LEU A 263 -14.99 -6.14 -1.26
C LEU A 263 -14.32 -7.09 -0.27
N TYR A 264 -14.47 -6.85 1.03
CA TYR A 264 -13.73 -7.58 2.06
C TYR A 264 -14.43 -8.87 2.52
N THR A 265 -15.75 -8.90 2.52
CA THR A 265 -16.54 -10.07 3.00
C THR A 265 -16.24 -11.37 2.24
N PRO A 266 -16.10 -11.39 0.90
CA PRO A 266 -15.75 -12.61 0.18
C PRO A 266 -14.43 -13.24 0.66
N TRP A 267 -13.44 -12.41 1.01
CA TRP A 267 -12.17 -12.88 1.55
C TRP A 267 -12.33 -13.50 2.93
N LEU A 268 -13.09 -12.86 3.81
CA LEU A 268 -13.40 -13.39 5.14
C LEU A 268 -14.14 -14.73 5.06
N LEU A 269 -15.13 -14.84 4.17
CA LEU A 269 -15.88 -16.07 3.96
C LEU A 269 -14.96 -17.19 3.46
N ARG A 270 -14.10 -16.91 2.48
CA ARG A 270 -13.12 -17.86 1.97
C ARG A 270 -12.20 -18.37 3.08
N ASN A 271 -11.70 -17.47 3.94
CA ASN A 271 -10.85 -17.87 5.07
C ASN A 271 -11.61 -18.75 6.07
N TYR A 272 -12.86 -18.40 6.38
CA TYR A 272 -13.71 -19.23 7.23
C TYR A 272 -13.92 -20.63 6.67
N LEU A 273 -14.17 -20.77 5.36
CA LEU A 273 -14.33 -22.08 4.71
C LEU A 273 -13.03 -22.91 4.74
N VAL A 274 -11.87 -22.25 4.63
CA VAL A 274 -10.56 -22.91 4.67
C VAL A 274 -10.18 -23.32 6.09
N SER A 275 -10.07 -22.36 7.01
CA SER A 275 -9.49 -22.55 8.34
C SER A 275 -10.48 -22.58 9.50
N GLY A 276 -11.76 -22.23 9.28
CA GLY A 276 -12.75 -22.07 10.35
C GLY A 276 -12.61 -20.75 11.12
N ASN A 277 -11.79 -19.81 10.64
CA ASN A 277 -11.66 -18.45 11.19
C ASN A 277 -11.71 -17.43 10.04
N PRO A 278 -12.61 -16.42 10.07
CA PRO A 278 -12.71 -15.42 9.00
C PRO A 278 -11.42 -14.60 8.82
N ALA A 279 -10.66 -14.36 9.89
CA ALA A 279 -9.38 -13.64 9.83
C ALA A 279 -8.18 -14.58 9.54
N GLY A 280 -8.42 -15.88 9.37
CA GLY A 280 -7.37 -16.85 9.06
C GLY A 280 -6.35 -17.02 10.18
N VAL A 281 -5.11 -17.34 9.82
CA VAL A 281 -3.98 -17.40 10.76
C VAL A 281 -3.39 -16.00 11.01
N ALA A 282 -3.63 -15.03 10.11
CA ALA A 282 -3.22 -13.64 10.27
C ALA A 282 -3.75 -13.00 11.56
N PHE A 283 -4.92 -13.45 12.05
CA PHE A 283 -5.49 -13.03 13.32
C PHE A 283 -4.49 -13.08 14.48
N TYR A 284 -3.63 -14.11 14.53
CA TYR A 284 -2.68 -14.28 15.62
C TYR A 284 -1.55 -13.25 15.60
N ALA A 285 -1.29 -12.58 14.47
CA ALA A 285 -0.31 -11.50 14.38
C ALA A 285 -0.68 -10.30 15.29
N LEU A 286 -1.97 -10.12 15.63
CA LEU A 286 -2.41 -9.09 16.59
C LEU A 286 -1.80 -9.28 17.99
N PHE A 287 -1.46 -10.53 18.34
CA PHE A 287 -0.85 -10.89 19.62
C PHE A 287 0.68 -10.96 19.55
N SER A 288 1.29 -10.62 18.41
CA SER A 288 2.73 -10.40 18.34
C SER A 288 3.16 -9.36 19.38
N GLN A 289 4.40 -9.41 19.83
CA GLN A 289 4.95 -8.53 20.88
C GLN A 289 4.41 -8.79 22.31
N LEU A 290 3.51 -9.76 22.51
CA LEU A 290 3.16 -10.30 23.84
C LEU A 290 4.12 -11.44 24.23
N GLY A 291 5.42 -11.18 24.14
CA GLY A 291 6.50 -12.12 24.49
C GLY A 291 7.17 -12.82 23.30
N LEU A 292 6.53 -12.90 22.13
CA LEU A 292 7.12 -13.46 20.91
C LEU A 292 6.97 -12.51 19.71
N SER A 293 7.96 -12.57 18.81
CA SER A 293 7.84 -11.94 17.49
C SER A 293 6.76 -12.63 16.66
N GLU A 294 6.27 -11.95 15.63
CA GLU A 294 5.27 -12.54 14.72
C GLU A 294 5.77 -13.84 14.09
N ALA A 295 7.03 -13.88 13.63
CA ALA A 295 7.65 -15.09 13.11
C ALA A 295 7.73 -16.21 14.17
N GLY A 296 7.96 -15.86 15.43
CA GLY A 296 7.93 -16.80 16.56
C GLY A 296 6.55 -17.41 16.76
N LEU A 297 5.50 -16.59 16.75
CA LEU A 297 4.12 -17.06 16.86
C LEU A 297 3.74 -18.01 15.73
N MET A 298 4.10 -17.68 14.49
CA MET A 298 3.76 -18.51 13.32
C MET A 298 4.44 -19.89 13.33
N ARG A 299 5.50 -20.08 14.15
CA ARG A 299 6.21 -21.34 14.37
C ARG A 299 5.63 -22.20 15.50
N LEU A 300 4.74 -21.66 16.34
CA LEU A 300 4.06 -22.44 17.36
C LEU A 300 3.00 -23.33 16.73
N LEU A 301 2.85 -24.58 17.21
CA LEU A 301 1.73 -25.42 16.79
C LEU A 301 0.42 -24.93 17.41
N PHE A 302 0.44 -24.58 18.69
CA PHE A 302 -0.72 -24.10 19.42
C PHE A 302 -0.43 -22.76 20.09
N PHE A 303 -1.34 -21.81 19.90
CA PHE A 303 -1.39 -20.58 20.67
C PHE A 303 -2.61 -20.64 21.59
N ASP A 304 -2.40 -20.50 22.89
CA ASP A 304 -3.49 -20.42 23.85
C ASP A 304 -3.89 -18.96 24.05
N LEU A 305 -5.16 -18.67 23.75
CA LEU A 305 -5.72 -17.34 23.99
C LEU A 305 -6.04 -17.13 25.46
N HIS A 306 -6.24 -18.20 26.24
CA HIS A 306 -6.59 -18.11 27.66
C HIS A 306 -5.39 -17.77 28.54
N SER A 307 -4.16 -18.04 28.07
CA SER A 307 -2.95 -17.59 28.74
C SER A 307 -2.69 -16.08 28.56
N LEU A 308 -3.51 -15.38 27.78
CA LEU A 308 -3.40 -13.93 27.64
C LEU A 308 -3.92 -13.24 28.90
N ASN A 309 -3.00 -12.78 29.73
CA ASN A 309 -3.33 -11.93 30.86
C ASN A 309 -3.76 -10.53 30.37
N ALA A 310 -4.87 -10.00 30.86
CA ALA A 310 -5.30 -8.62 30.60
C ALA A 310 -4.22 -7.59 30.95
N GLY A 311 -3.40 -7.87 31.97
CA GLY A 311 -2.23 -7.06 32.32
C GLY A 311 -1.19 -6.99 31.20
N ALA A 312 -0.95 -8.09 30.48
CA ALA A 312 0.00 -8.12 29.36
C ALA A 312 -0.52 -7.34 28.15
N ILE A 313 -1.82 -7.41 27.86
CA ILE A 313 -2.46 -6.61 26.80
C ILE A 313 -2.35 -5.12 27.15
N ARG A 314 -2.66 -4.75 28.39
CA ARG A 314 -2.54 -3.36 28.86
C ARG A 314 -1.10 -2.86 28.78
N ALA A 315 -0.13 -3.68 29.21
CA ALA A 315 1.29 -3.34 29.09
C ALA A 315 1.67 -3.10 27.63
N LYS A 316 1.31 -4.00 26.71
CA LYS A 316 1.55 -3.81 25.27
C LYS A 316 0.93 -2.51 24.73
N ILE A 317 -0.29 -2.18 25.13
CA ILE A 317 -0.94 -0.93 24.70
C ILE A 317 -0.16 0.28 25.22
N ASN A 318 0.19 0.28 26.51
CA ASN A 318 0.95 1.37 27.13
C ASN A 318 2.34 1.52 26.50
N ASP A 319 3.07 0.41 26.31
CA ASP A 319 4.41 0.40 25.73
C ASP A 319 4.39 0.92 24.30
N ASN A 320 3.42 0.49 23.49
CA ASN A 320 3.25 1.01 22.13
C ASN A 320 2.85 2.48 22.15
N LEU A 321 1.95 2.91 23.03
CA LEU A 321 1.57 4.32 23.13
C LEU A 321 2.76 5.20 23.54
N LEU A 322 3.55 4.78 24.53
CA LEU A 322 4.75 5.49 24.97
C LEU A 322 5.79 5.54 23.87
N ALA A 323 6.07 4.42 23.19
CA ALA A 323 7.01 4.38 22.08
C ALA A 323 6.57 5.30 20.93
N GLN A 324 5.31 5.21 20.50
CA GLN A 324 4.79 6.04 19.42
C GLN A 324 4.78 7.53 19.80
N THR A 325 4.46 7.87 21.05
CA THR A 325 4.47 9.26 21.54
C THR A 325 5.89 9.81 21.62
N GLY A 326 6.85 9.00 22.08
CA GLY A 326 8.27 9.38 22.16
C GLY A 326 8.88 9.65 20.79
N ASP A 327 8.44 8.93 19.75
CA ASP A 327 8.92 9.09 18.38
C ASP A 327 8.13 10.14 17.55
N LEU A 328 7.09 10.80 18.11
CA LEU A 328 6.28 11.78 17.38
C LEU A 328 7.12 12.87 16.71
N PHE A 329 8.07 13.47 17.45
CA PHE A 329 8.94 14.51 16.91
C PHE A 329 9.74 14.03 15.70
N ARG A 330 10.21 12.78 15.75
CA ARG A 330 10.91 12.13 14.65
C ARG A 330 10.00 11.88 13.46
N TYR A 331 8.77 11.43 13.68
CA TYR A 331 7.80 11.20 12.60
C TYR A 331 7.39 12.48 11.87
N PHE A 332 7.40 13.62 12.55
CA PHE A 332 7.21 14.94 11.94
C PHE A 332 8.48 15.52 11.30
N GLY A 333 9.48 14.67 11.01
CA GLY A 333 10.71 15.08 10.33
C GLY A 333 11.55 16.04 11.16
N TRP A 334 11.45 15.96 12.49
CA TRP A 334 12.16 16.83 13.43
C TRP A 334 11.80 18.32 13.23
N SER A 335 10.61 18.57 12.66
CA SER A 335 10.10 19.91 12.39
C SER A 335 9.11 20.32 13.47
N VAL A 336 9.52 21.32 14.26
CA VAL A 336 8.64 21.98 15.23
C VAL A 336 7.42 22.57 14.51
N VAL A 337 7.60 23.16 13.33
CA VAL A 337 6.52 23.75 12.53
C VAL A 337 5.47 22.70 12.15
N ALA A 338 5.90 21.49 11.77
CA ALA A 338 4.98 20.41 11.41
C ALA A 338 4.13 19.93 12.61
N LEU A 339 4.68 19.96 13.82
CA LEU A 339 3.93 19.66 15.05
C LEU A 339 2.92 20.75 15.38
N PHE A 340 3.31 22.03 15.27
CA PHE A 340 2.43 23.16 15.57
C PHE A 340 1.34 23.39 14.53
N PHE A 341 1.39 22.71 13.38
CA PHE A 341 0.31 22.71 12.40
C PHE A 341 -1.04 22.25 12.99
N PHE A 342 -1.06 21.20 13.82
CA PHE A 342 -2.33 20.68 14.36
C PHE A 342 -2.97 21.59 15.41
N PRO A 343 -2.23 22.14 16.40
CA PRO A 343 -2.75 23.18 17.27
C PRO A 343 -3.20 24.43 16.48
N ALA A 344 -2.51 24.80 15.41
CA ALA A 344 -2.90 25.94 14.59
C ALA A 344 -4.26 25.73 13.89
N LEU A 345 -4.65 24.49 13.56
CA LEU A 345 -5.98 24.18 13.04
C LEU A 345 -7.11 24.35 14.07
N LEU A 346 -6.79 24.41 15.36
CA LEU A 346 -7.75 24.67 16.45
C LEU A 346 -7.88 26.18 16.73
N HIS A 347 -7.03 27.01 16.14
CA HIS A 347 -7.16 28.45 16.23
C HIS A 347 -8.27 28.91 15.26
N PRO A 348 -9.29 29.63 15.74
CA PRO A 348 -10.39 30.13 14.91
C PRO A 348 -9.93 31.15 13.87
#